data_AF-X1EU75-F1
#
_entry.id   AF-X1EU75-F1
#
_cell.length_a   1.000
_cell.length_b   1.000
_cell.length_c   1.000
_cell.angle_alpha   90.00
_cell.angle_beta   90.00
_cell.angle_gamma   90.00
#
_symmetry.space_group_name_H-M   'P 1'
#
loop_
_entity.id
_entity.type
_entity.pdbx_description
1 polymer ?
#
loop_
_entity_poly.entity_id
_entity_poly.type
_entity_poly.pdbx_seq_one_letter_code
_entity_poly.pdbx_strand_id
1 'polypeptide(L)'
;MKFENGRFMVYGNPIKKSHSIKTIKYQNWFINKFNYNPDEKYTLSTQDNKYLGPIFGLKEIIRGGEGQEIDQDNGIICSTVRMGYGHYRIAIAGVSCANAMGFTPYWLDLLAIPGITRDVINVWNSNYSYFSRLSQRSALFNKYVWEPVTTGEPSLPILNSLLNSLAVTWPWRFLKSNVRDYKMSELFGNLHKALPSETPLANCQT
;
A
#
# COMPACT_ATOMS: atom_id res chain seq x y z
N MET A 1 14.44 4.30 6.85
CA MET A 1 15.32 4.77 5.76
C MET A 1 16.11 5.99 6.24
N LYS A 2 17.42 6.07 6.00
CA LYS A 2 18.23 7.22 6.47
C LYS A 2 18.10 8.41 5.53
N PHE A 3 18.16 9.62 6.08
CA PHE A 3 18.18 10.88 5.35
C PHE A 3 19.42 11.68 5.76
N GLU A 4 20.35 11.87 4.83
CA GLU A 4 21.66 12.45 5.08
C GLU A 4 21.97 13.51 4.01
N ASN A 5 22.47 14.68 4.41
CA ASN A 5 22.85 15.76 3.50
C ASN A 5 21.76 16.14 2.47
N GLY A 6 20.49 16.05 2.88
CA GLY A 6 19.33 16.34 2.02
C GLY A 6 18.99 15.23 1.01
N ARG A 7 19.47 14.00 1.22
CA ARG A 7 19.29 12.85 0.33
C ARG A 7 18.83 11.62 1.11
N PHE A 8 17.93 10.85 0.51
CA PHE A 8 17.58 9.52 1.04
C PHE A 8 18.68 8.51 0.68
N MET A 9 18.98 7.65 1.64
CA MET A 9 19.97 6.57 1.50
C MET A 9 19.25 5.22 1.39
N VAL A 10 19.52 4.48 0.32
CA VAL A 10 18.98 3.12 0.12
C VAL A 10 20.13 2.14 0.03
N TYR A 11 20.22 1.20 0.96
CA TYR A 11 21.36 0.29 1.12
C TYR A 11 22.72 1.02 1.13
N GLY A 12 22.79 2.20 1.76
CA GLY A 12 24.00 3.04 1.80
C GLY A 12 24.24 3.89 0.54
N ASN A 13 23.42 3.77 -0.51
CA ASN A 13 23.56 4.55 -1.73
C ASN A 13 22.70 5.82 -1.69
N PRO A 14 23.28 7.02 -1.92
CA PRO A 14 22.53 8.26 -1.93
C PRO A 14 21.70 8.42 -3.20
N ILE A 15 20.43 8.73 -3.04
CA ILE A 15 19.58 9.15 -4.16
C ILE A 15 19.81 10.63 -4.46
N LYS A 16 19.67 11.02 -5.74
CA LYS A 16 19.77 12.43 -6.16
C LYS A 16 18.85 13.33 -5.32
N LYS A 17 19.41 14.44 -4.81
CA LYS A 17 18.70 15.44 -3.97
C LYS A 17 17.36 15.89 -4.56
N SER A 18 17.28 16.10 -5.88
CA SER A 18 16.04 16.48 -6.56
C SER A 18 14.93 15.43 -6.42
N HIS A 19 15.27 14.14 -6.41
CA HIS A 19 14.28 13.07 -6.22
C HIS A 19 13.84 13.00 -4.76
N SER A 20 14.75 13.15 -3.80
CA SER A 20 14.39 13.21 -2.38
C SER A 20 13.44 14.36 -2.06
N ILE A 21 13.69 15.54 -2.61
CA ILE A 21 12.79 16.70 -2.48
C ILE A 21 11.42 16.41 -3.11
N LYS A 22 11.37 15.79 -4.31
CA LYS A 22 10.10 15.40 -4.95
C LYS A 22 9.31 14.42 -4.10
N THR A 23 9.97 13.43 -3.49
CA THR A 23 9.33 12.47 -2.58
C THR A 23 8.74 13.18 -1.35
N ILE A 24 9.48 14.07 -0.71
CA ILE A 24 8.99 14.84 0.45
C ILE A 24 7.80 15.71 0.06
N LYS A 25 7.88 16.43 -1.07
CA LYS A 25 6.77 17.24 -1.58
C LYS A 25 5.51 16.41 -1.83
N TYR A 26 5.68 15.19 -2.37
CA TYR A 26 4.57 14.29 -2.62
C TYR A 26 3.94 13.76 -1.32
N GLN A 27 4.75 13.48 -0.29
CA GLN A 27 4.24 13.09 1.04
C GLN A 27 3.47 14.26 1.66
N ASN A 28 4.05 15.46 1.64
CA ASN A 28 3.41 16.67 2.17
C ASN A 28 2.09 16.99 1.45
N TRP A 29 1.99 16.68 0.16
CA TRP A 29 0.73 16.81 -0.56
C TRP A 29 -0.36 15.92 0.03
N PHE A 30 -0.05 14.67 0.38
CA PHE A 30 -1.00 13.78 1.06
C PHE A 30 -1.34 14.24 2.48
N ILE A 31 -0.33 14.68 3.25
CA ILE A 31 -0.51 15.24 4.60
C ILE A 31 -1.51 16.40 4.56
N ASN A 32 -1.32 17.34 3.64
CA ASN A 32 -2.18 18.50 3.50
C ASN A 32 -3.56 18.15 2.92
N LYS A 33 -3.61 17.24 1.94
CA LYS A 33 -4.86 16.85 1.29
C LYS A 33 -5.82 16.13 2.24
N PHE A 34 -5.29 15.32 3.15
CA PHE A 34 -6.08 14.49 4.06
C PHE A 34 -6.01 14.96 5.51
N ASN A 35 -5.45 16.13 5.79
CA ASN A 35 -5.26 16.67 7.15
C ASN A 35 -4.66 15.62 8.10
N TYR A 36 -3.56 15.00 7.69
CA TYR A 36 -2.92 13.93 8.43
C TYR A 36 -2.52 14.39 9.85
N ASN A 37 -3.00 13.67 10.86
CA ASN A 37 -2.59 13.86 12.24
C ASN A 37 -1.70 12.68 12.70
N PRO A 38 -0.40 12.90 12.98
CA PRO A 38 0.50 11.85 13.43
C PRO A 38 0.18 11.30 14.84
N ASP A 39 -0.62 12.03 15.62
CA ASP A 39 -1.01 11.66 16.99
C ASP A 39 -2.42 11.03 17.05
N GLU A 40 -3.09 10.86 15.91
CA GLU A 40 -4.38 10.16 15.83
C GLU A 40 -4.21 8.70 16.27
N LYS A 41 -4.98 8.29 17.29
CA LYS A 41 -5.00 6.92 17.79
C LYS A 41 -6.10 6.11 17.11
N TYR A 42 -5.76 4.90 16.70
CA TYR A 42 -6.69 3.97 16.08
C TYR A 42 -7.09 2.96 17.15
N THR A 43 -8.38 2.82 17.41
CA THR A 43 -8.92 1.71 18.18
C THR A 43 -9.32 0.64 17.18
N LEU A 44 -8.76 -0.56 17.31
CA LEU A 44 -9.06 -1.69 16.44
C LEU A 44 -9.82 -2.73 17.24
N SER A 45 -10.82 -3.32 16.59
CA SER A 45 -11.57 -4.47 17.10
C SER A 45 -11.86 -5.43 15.96
N THR A 46 -12.47 -6.56 16.28
CA THR A 46 -12.72 -7.63 15.33
C THR A 46 -14.19 -8.01 15.29
N GLN A 47 -14.65 -8.39 14.10
CA GLN A 47 -15.99 -8.90 13.86
C GLN A 47 -15.92 -10.18 13.03
N ASP A 48 -16.93 -11.03 13.12
CA ASP A 48 -16.96 -12.25 12.31
C ASP A 48 -17.09 -11.91 10.81
N ASN A 49 -16.28 -12.56 9.97
CA ASN A 49 -16.41 -12.39 8.53
C ASN A 49 -17.65 -13.14 8.02
N LYS A 50 -18.61 -12.41 7.44
CA LYS A 50 -19.88 -12.99 6.95
C LYS A 50 -19.70 -14.14 5.95
N TYR A 51 -18.69 -14.08 5.10
CA TYR A 51 -18.53 -15.01 3.98
C TYR A 51 -17.45 -16.06 4.23
N LEU A 52 -16.29 -15.63 4.71
CA LEU A 52 -15.14 -16.49 4.93
C LEU A 52 -15.04 -17.01 6.37
N GLY A 53 -15.77 -16.39 7.31
CA GLY A 53 -15.83 -16.81 8.71
C GLY A 53 -16.29 -18.25 8.87
N PRO A 54 -17.41 -18.68 8.27
CA PRO A 54 -17.87 -20.07 8.34
C PRO A 54 -16.92 -21.09 7.72
N ILE A 55 -16.01 -20.67 6.83
CA ILE A 55 -15.09 -21.56 6.11
C ILE A 55 -13.75 -21.68 6.83
N PHE A 56 -13.22 -20.56 7.33
CA PHE A 56 -11.85 -20.46 7.85
C PHE A 56 -11.76 -19.97 9.30
N GLY A 57 -12.88 -19.75 9.98
CA GLY A 57 -12.88 -19.07 11.28
C GLY A 57 -12.39 -17.62 11.20
N LEU A 58 -12.46 -17.02 10.00
CA LEU A 58 -11.92 -15.69 9.73
C LEU A 58 -12.68 -14.59 10.46
N LYS A 59 -11.93 -13.72 11.15
CA LYS A 59 -12.43 -12.47 11.72
C LYS A 59 -11.88 -11.28 10.95
N GLU A 60 -12.68 -10.24 10.74
CA GLU A 60 -12.26 -8.99 10.11
C GLU A 60 -11.79 -8.00 11.17
N ILE A 61 -10.64 -7.35 10.94
CA ILE A 61 -10.21 -6.21 11.73
C ILE A 61 -10.92 -4.97 11.21
N ILE A 62 -11.60 -4.28 12.12
CA ILE A 62 -12.30 -3.02 11.88
C ILE A 62 -11.75 -1.92 12.77
N ARG A 63 -11.96 -0.67 12.36
CA ARG A 63 -11.69 0.50 13.20
C ARG A 63 -12.91 0.82 14.03
N GLY A 64 -12.75 0.84 15.34
CA GLY A 64 -13.82 1.03 16.32
C GLY A 64 -13.58 0.16 17.56
N GLY A 65 -14.31 0.43 18.64
CA GLY A 65 -14.23 -0.31 19.90
C GLY A 65 -15.40 -1.26 20.15
N GLU A 66 -16.27 -1.50 19.16
CA GLU A 66 -17.53 -2.24 19.34
C GLU A 66 -17.40 -3.75 19.12
N GLY A 67 -16.26 -4.21 18.59
CA GLY A 67 -15.99 -5.63 18.32
C GLY A 67 -15.19 -6.35 19.40
N GLN A 68 -14.74 -7.57 19.09
CA GLN A 68 -13.88 -8.39 19.95
C GLN A 68 -12.41 -7.98 19.83
N GLU A 69 -11.61 -8.22 20.86
CA GLU A 69 -10.16 -7.98 20.80
C GLU A 69 -9.45 -8.99 19.88
N ILE A 70 -8.26 -8.61 19.40
CA ILE A 70 -7.39 -9.48 18.62
C ILE A 70 -6.67 -10.41 19.61
N ASP A 71 -6.80 -11.73 19.39
CA ASP A 71 -6.04 -12.74 20.12
C ASP A 71 -4.56 -12.61 19.74
N GLN A 72 -3.73 -12.26 20.72
CA GLN A 72 -2.31 -12.04 20.52
C GLN A 72 -1.50 -13.33 20.56
N ASP A 73 -2.01 -14.38 21.20
CA ASP A 73 -1.29 -15.62 21.45
C ASP A 73 -1.43 -16.60 20.27
N ASN A 74 -2.62 -16.67 19.67
CA ASN A 74 -2.92 -17.60 18.56
C ASN A 74 -3.40 -16.91 17.27
N GLY A 75 -3.32 -15.58 17.20
CA GLY A 75 -3.75 -14.82 16.02
C GLY A 75 -2.71 -14.74 14.90
N ILE A 76 -3.16 -14.74 13.64
CA ILE A 76 -2.34 -14.34 12.48
C ILE A 76 -3.11 -13.30 11.66
N ILE A 77 -2.50 -12.13 11.45
CA ILE A 77 -3.10 -11.05 10.65
C ILE A 77 -2.67 -11.19 9.20
N CYS A 78 -3.63 -11.47 8.31
CA CYS A 78 -3.47 -11.44 6.86
C CYS A 78 -3.90 -10.07 6.33
N SER A 79 -2.93 -9.23 5.96
CA SER A 79 -3.20 -7.90 5.41
C SER A 79 -3.35 -7.93 3.89
N THR A 80 -4.33 -7.20 3.37
CA THR A 80 -4.59 -7.06 1.93
C THR A 80 -4.92 -5.63 1.53
N VAL A 81 -4.68 -5.34 0.25
CA VAL A 81 -5.10 -4.12 -0.44
C VAL A 81 -5.95 -4.58 -1.62
N ARG A 82 -7.23 -4.17 -1.70
CA ARG A 82 -8.13 -4.58 -2.81
C ARG A 82 -7.81 -3.89 -4.14
N MET A 83 -6.58 -4.01 -4.65
CA MET A 83 -6.21 -3.57 -6.00
C MET A 83 -6.33 -4.72 -7.02
N GLY A 84 -7.52 -5.33 -7.10
CA GLY A 84 -7.84 -6.44 -8.00
C GLY A 84 -8.02 -7.80 -7.29
N TYR A 85 -8.45 -8.81 -8.04
CA TYR A 85 -8.74 -10.14 -7.49
C TYR A 85 -7.48 -10.93 -7.07
N GLY A 86 -6.30 -10.56 -7.57
CA GLY A 86 -5.04 -11.25 -7.29
C GLY A 86 -4.63 -11.16 -5.81
N HIS A 87 -4.57 -9.96 -5.25
CA HIS A 87 -4.23 -9.74 -3.83
C HIS A 87 -5.21 -10.42 -2.89
N TYR A 88 -6.50 -10.44 -3.26
CA TYR A 88 -7.53 -11.11 -2.49
C TYR A 88 -7.30 -12.64 -2.44
N ARG A 89 -6.92 -13.27 -3.56
CA ARG A 89 -6.62 -14.71 -3.60
C ARG A 89 -5.38 -15.08 -2.78
N ILE A 90 -4.33 -14.26 -2.83
CA ILE A 90 -3.12 -14.48 -2.03
C ILE A 90 -3.45 -14.37 -0.54
N ALA A 91 -4.23 -13.37 -0.16
CA ALA A 91 -4.65 -13.21 1.23
C ALA A 91 -5.55 -14.36 1.71
N ILE A 92 -6.47 -14.87 0.88
CA ILE A 92 -7.26 -16.08 1.20
C ILE A 92 -6.34 -17.29 1.39
N ALA A 93 -5.32 -17.47 0.54
CA ALA A 93 -4.38 -18.56 0.71
C ALA A 93 -3.62 -18.47 2.05
N GLY A 94 -3.22 -17.25 2.45
CA GLY A 94 -2.65 -16.99 3.77
C GLY A 94 -3.58 -17.37 4.91
N VAL A 95 -4.85 -16.95 4.84
CA VAL A 95 -5.90 -17.32 5.81
C VAL A 95 -6.11 -18.83 5.90
N SER A 96 -6.21 -19.49 4.74
CA SER A 96 -6.40 -20.94 4.68
C SER A 96 -5.22 -21.67 5.32
N CYS A 97 -3.99 -21.19 5.11
CA CYS A 97 -2.79 -21.75 5.70
C CYS A 97 -2.79 -21.57 7.23
N ALA A 98 -3.05 -20.34 7.71
CA ALA A 98 -3.12 -20.03 9.13
C ALA A 98 -4.15 -20.92 9.86
N ASN A 99 -5.36 -21.03 9.30
CA ASN A 99 -6.40 -21.89 9.84
C ASN A 99 -5.99 -23.38 9.84
N ALA A 100 -5.38 -23.88 8.76
CA ALA A 100 -4.91 -25.26 8.69
C ALA A 100 -3.79 -25.57 9.70
N MET A 101 -3.02 -24.55 10.10
CA MET A 101 -1.99 -24.65 11.14
C MET A 101 -2.54 -24.48 12.57
N GLY A 102 -3.85 -24.25 12.73
CA GLY A 102 -4.52 -24.09 14.03
C GLY A 102 -4.53 -22.66 14.59
N PHE A 103 -4.07 -21.67 13.82
CA PHE A 103 -4.11 -20.26 14.20
C PHE A 103 -5.48 -19.64 13.89
N THR A 104 -5.85 -18.60 14.63
CA THR A 104 -7.01 -17.75 14.36
C THR A 104 -6.65 -16.72 13.29
N PRO A 105 -7.17 -16.82 12.06
CA PRO A 105 -6.85 -15.84 11.03
C PRO A 105 -7.66 -14.56 11.22
N TYR A 106 -6.98 -13.42 11.08
CA TYR A 106 -7.55 -12.09 11.08
C TYR A 106 -7.35 -11.41 9.73
N TRP A 107 -8.38 -10.79 9.19
CA TRP A 107 -8.36 -10.09 7.92
C TRP A 107 -8.16 -8.60 8.12
N LEU A 108 -7.01 -8.07 7.69
CA LEU A 108 -6.74 -6.64 7.69
C LEU A 108 -6.83 -6.08 6.28
N ASP A 109 -8.01 -5.60 5.90
CA ASP A 109 -8.20 -4.89 4.64
C ASP A 109 -7.94 -3.39 4.81
N LEU A 110 -6.82 -2.92 4.25
CA LEU A 110 -6.39 -1.54 4.37
C LEU A 110 -7.37 -0.53 3.75
N LEU A 111 -8.23 -0.97 2.82
CA LEU A 111 -9.27 -0.13 2.23
C LEU A 111 -10.56 -0.09 3.06
N ALA A 112 -10.78 -1.06 3.94
CA ALA A 112 -11.94 -1.09 4.83
C ALA A 112 -11.72 -0.23 6.08
N ILE A 113 -10.47 -0.02 6.50
CA ILE A 113 -10.12 0.81 7.66
C ILE A 113 -10.26 2.30 7.31
N PRO A 114 -11.22 3.04 7.89
CA PRO A 114 -11.34 4.48 7.68
C PRO A 114 -10.10 5.22 8.18
N GLY A 115 -9.61 6.17 7.39
CA GLY A 115 -8.44 6.99 7.71
C GLY A 115 -7.53 7.18 6.49
N ILE A 116 -6.39 7.83 6.74
CA ILE A 116 -5.45 8.21 5.67
C ILE A 116 -4.92 7.02 4.87
N THR A 117 -4.80 5.84 5.50
CA THR A 117 -4.38 4.60 4.83
C THR A 117 -5.27 4.29 3.64
N ARG A 118 -6.58 4.22 3.86
CA ARG A 118 -7.57 4.03 2.82
C ARG A 118 -7.52 5.15 1.78
N ASP A 119 -7.41 6.40 2.23
CA ASP A 119 -7.51 7.56 1.34
C ASP A 119 -6.33 7.66 0.36
N VAL A 120 -5.11 7.36 0.83
CA VAL A 120 -3.91 7.29 -0.02
C VAL A 120 -4.04 6.17 -1.05
N ILE A 121 -4.44 4.97 -0.60
CA ILE A 121 -4.64 3.81 -1.49
C ILE A 121 -5.72 4.10 -2.53
N ASN A 122 -6.79 4.79 -2.15
CA ASN A 122 -7.88 5.19 -3.06
C ASN A 122 -7.40 6.16 -4.14
N VAL A 123 -6.52 7.11 -3.81
CA VAL A 123 -5.91 8.01 -4.82
C VAL A 123 -5.10 7.22 -5.83
N TRP A 124 -4.28 6.26 -5.38
CA TRP A 124 -3.51 5.41 -6.29
C TRP A 124 -4.40 4.54 -7.15
N ASN A 125 -5.40 3.89 -6.56
CA ASN A 125 -6.33 3.03 -7.28
C ASN A 125 -7.14 3.82 -8.34
N SER A 126 -7.60 5.02 -7.99
CA SER A 126 -8.33 5.91 -8.91
C SER A 126 -7.46 6.38 -10.07
N ASN A 127 -6.23 6.80 -9.78
CA ASN A 127 -5.26 7.22 -10.80
C ASN A 127 -4.92 6.05 -11.73
N TYR A 128 -4.62 4.88 -11.18
CA TYR A 128 -4.33 3.68 -11.95
C TYR A 128 -5.51 3.30 -12.86
N SER A 129 -6.73 3.26 -12.30
CA SER A 129 -7.94 2.94 -13.05
C SER A 129 -8.21 3.92 -14.19
N TYR A 130 -7.98 5.22 -13.95
CA TYR A 130 -8.12 6.25 -14.98
C TYR A 130 -7.14 6.02 -16.14
N PHE A 131 -5.85 5.86 -15.84
CA PHE A 131 -4.83 5.67 -16.87
C PHE A 131 -4.95 4.32 -17.59
N SER A 132 -5.38 3.26 -16.91
CA SER A 132 -5.67 1.96 -17.50
C SER A 132 -6.86 2.04 -18.48
N ARG A 133 -7.94 2.74 -18.12
CA ARG A 133 -9.04 2.98 -19.06
C ARG A 133 -8.61 3.84 -20.25
N LEU A 134 -7.71 4.80 -20.03
CA LEU A 134 -7.16 5.64 -21.10
C LEU A 134 -6.30 4.83 -22.06
N SER A 135 -5.47 3.89 -21.57
CA SER A 135 -4.66 3.01 -22.43
C SER A 135 -5.49 2.06 -23.27
N GLN A 136 -6.60 1.56 -22.72
CA GLN A 136 -7.56 0.74 -23.48
C GLN A 136 -8.24 1.53 -24.61
N ARG A 137 -8.40 2.85 -24.46
CA ARG A 137 -9.08 3.71 -25.45
C ARG A 137 -8.14 4.32 -26.49
N SER A 138 -6.83 4.35 -26.24
CA SER A 138 -5.87 5.01 -27.11
C SER A 138 -4.62 4.16 -27.31
N ALA A 139 -4.47 3.60 -28.52
CA ALA A 139 -3.31 2.80 -28.90
C ALA A 139 -2.00 3.62 -28.85
N LEU A 140 -2.05 4.91 -29.18
CA LEU A 140 -0.89 5.80 -29.10
C LEU A 140 -0.48 6.07 -27.65
N PHE A 141 -1.45 6.34 -26.77
CA PHE A 141 -1.17 6.47 -25.34
C PHE A 141 -0.63 5.16 -24.77
N ASN A 142 -1.22 4.02 -25.19
CA ASN A 142 -0.76 2.71 -24.76
C ASN A 142 0.71 2.50 -25.12
N LYS A 143 1.06 2.66 -26.40
CA LYS A 143 2.41 2.43 -26.94
C LYS A 143 3.46 3.39 -26.40
N TYR A 144 3.13 4.69 -26.27
CA TYR A 144 4.14 5.71 -25.95
C TYR A 144 4.18 6.13 -24.49
N VAL A 145 3.13 5.87 -23.70
CA VAL A 145 3.06 6.27 -22.30
C VAL A 145 2.83 5.08 -21.40
N TRP A 146 1.76 4.31 -21.60
CA TRP A 146 1.38 3.24 -20.68
C TRP A 146 2.36 2.06 -20.64
N GLU A 147 2.70 1.50 -21.80
CA GLU A 147 3.66 0.39 -21.91
C GLU A 147 5.05 0.81 -21.42
N PRO A 148 5.63 1.95 -21.85
CA PRO A 148 6.90 2.44 -21.32
C PRO A 148 6.92 2.67 -19.81
N VAL A 149 5.80 3.08 -19.21
CA VAL A 149 5.70 3.32 -17.75
C VAL A 149 5.52 1.99 -17.00
N THR A 150 4.81 1.01 -17.56
CA THR A 150 4.52 -0.25 -16.87
C THR A 150 5.62 -1.30 -17.04
N THR A 151 6.17 -1.44 -18.24
CA THR A 151 7.25 -2.38 -18.58
C THR A 151 8.63 -1.76 -18.37
N GLY A 152 8.72 -0.43 -18.46
CA GLY A 152 9.96 0.35 -18.47
C GLY A 152 10.73 0.29 -19.80
N GLU A 153 10.14 -0.24 -20.86
CA GLU A 153 10.70 -0.10 -22.21
C GLU A 153 10.80 1.39 -22.58
N PRO A 154 11.88 1.81 -23.27
CA PRO A 154 12.03 3.20 -23.64
C PRO A 154 10.95 3.61 -24.65
N SER A 155 10.27 4.71 -24.33
CA SER A 155 9.42 5.42 -25.31
C SER A 155 10.28 6.27 -26.27
N LEU A 156 9.65 7.21 -26.98
CA LEU A 156 10.32 8.25 -27.76
C LEU A 156 11.33 9.03 -26.89
N PRO A 157 12.52 9.42 -27.38
CA PRO A 157 13.60 9.95 -26.55
C PRO A 157 13.22 11.13 -25.63
N ILE A 158 12.50 12.12 -26.17
CA ILE A 158 12.04 13.29 -25.42
C ILE A 158 10.99 12.87 -24.38
N LEU A 159 10.02 12.05 -24.79
CA LEU A 159 8.96 11.57 -23.92
C LEU A 159 9.51 10.68 -22.80
N ASN A 160 10.46 9.81 -23.11
CA ASN A 160 11.15 8.98 -22.15
C ASN A 160 11.94 9.81 -21.13
N SER A 161 12.62 10.88 -21.57
CA SER A 161 13.30 11.81 -20.66
C SER A 161 12.30 12.51 -19.72
N LEU A 162 11.17 12.98 -20.26
CA LEU A 162 10.09 13.60 -19.47
C LEU A 162 9.50 12.62 -18.45
N LEU A 163 9.12 11.41 -18.89
CA LEU A 163 8.57 10.36 -18.04
C LEU A 163 9.57 9.98 -16.92
N ASN A 164 10.86 9.84 -17.23
CA ASN A 164 11.88 9.54 -16.22
C ASN A 164 12.14 10.68 -15.24
N SER A 165 11.91 11.93 -15.67
CA SER A 165 12.05 13.12 -14.82
C SER A 165 10.91 13.29 -13.82
N LEU A 166 9.72 12.80 -14.14
CA LEU A 166 8.56 12.81 -13.26
C LEU A 166 8.72 11.70 -12.22
N ALA A 167 8.80 12.07 -10.93
CA ALA A 167 8.85 11.09 -9.83
C ALA A 167 7.53 10.32 -9.62
N VAL A 168 6.53 10.60 -10.47
CA VAL A 168 5.18 10.05 -10.46
C VAL A 168 5.05 8.92 -11.48
N THR A 169 6.03 8.70 -12.35
CA THR A 169 5.99 7.55 -13.26
C THR A 169 6.19 6.27 -12.47
N TRP A 170 5.17 5.41 -12.51
CA TRP A 170 5.32 3.96 -12.30
C TRP A 170 6.51 3.55 -13.16
N PRO A 171 7.57 2.97 -12.57
CA PRO A 171 7.60 1.54 -12.33
C PRO A 171 8.32 1.15 -11.03
N TRP A 172 8.02 -0.08 -10.61
CA TRP A 172 8.78 -0.93 -9.67
C TRP A 172 10.28 -1.07 -10.02
N ARG A 173 10.68 -0.60 -11.22
CA ARG A 173 12.05 -0.62 -11.74
C ARG A 173 12.99 0.42 -11.13
N PHE A 174 12.49 1.49 -10.50
CA PHE A 174 13.37 2.52 -9.98
C PHE A 174 13.45 2.48 -8.46
N LEU A 175 14.68 2.43 -7.95
CA LEU A 175 15.01 2.64 -6.54
C LEU A 175 14.32 3.88 -5.94
N LYS A 176 14.09 4.91 -6.78
CA LYS A 176 13.38 6.16 -6.43
C LYS A 176 11.89 5.95 -6.08
N SER A 177 11.23 4.98 -6.72
CA SER A 177 9.83 4.61 -6.44
C SER A 177 9.72 3.95 -5.08
N ASN A 178 10.64 3.03 -4.74
CA ASN A 178 10.67 2.37 -3.42
C ASN A 178 10.81 3.39 -2.28
N VAL A 179 11.61 4.45 -2.47
CA VAL A 179 11.74 5.53 -1.47
C VAL A 179 10.46 6.33 -1.34
N ARG A 180 9.78 6.60 -2.46
CA ARG A 180 8.48 7.25 -2.42
C ARG A 180 7.49 6.38 -1.67
N ASP A 181 7.34 5.13 -2.06
CA ASP A 181 6.33 4.22 -1.51
C ASP A 181 6.59 3.95 -0.01
N TYR A 182 7.87 3.81 0.40
CA TYR A 182 8.26 3.78 1.82
C TYR A 182 7.86 5.07 2.57
N LYS A 183 8.10 6.25 1.99
CA LYS A 183 7.69 7.51 2.62
C LYS A 183 6.17 7.63 2.67
N MET A 184 5.43 7.07 1.73
CA MET A 184 3.97 7.05 1.79
C MET A 184 3.47 6.09 2.88
N SER A 185 4.11 4.92 3.05
CA SER A 185 3.72 3.95 4.08
C SER A 185 3.94 4.47 5.51
N GLU A 186 4.82 5.45 5.72
CA GLU A 186 4.94 6.14 7.02
C GLU A 186 3.64 6.82 7.46
N LEU A 187 2.80 7.27 6.52
CA LEU A 187 1.48 7.84 6.83
C LEU A 187 0.53 6.79 7.44
N PHE A 188 0.83 5.50 7.26
CA PHE A 188 0.03 4.39 7.81
C PHE A 188 0.49 4.02 9.23
N GLY A 189 1.45 4.75 9.80
CA GLY A 189 2.04 4.47 11.10
C GLY A 189 1.02 4.41 12.24
N ASN A 190 -0.06 5.19 12.17
CA ASN A 190 -1.11 5.19 13.21
C ASN A 190 -1.86 3.85 13.26
N LEU A 191 -2.11 3.26 12.09
CA LEU A 191 -2.71 1.93 11.98
C LEU A 191 -1.74 0.86 12.49
N HIS A 192 -0.48 0.90 12.06
CA HIS A 192 0.52 -0.09 12.48
C HIS A 192 0.78 -0.06 13.99
N LYS A 193 0.79 1.12 14.61
CA LYS A 193 0.93 1.27 16.07
C LYS A 193 -0.27 0.72 16.86
N ALA A 194 -1.43 0.61 16.22
CA ALA A 194 -2.64 0.10 16.85
C ALA A 194 -2.81 -1.42 16.71
N LEU A 195 -2.03 -2.05 15.83
CA LEU A 195 -1.97 -3.51 15.74
C LEU A 195 -1.15 -4.05 16.93
N PRO A 196 -1.50 -5.23 17.47
CA PRO A 196 -0.70 -5.85 18.52
C PRO A 196 0.73 -6.16 18.03
N SER A 197 1.74 -5.89 18.85
CA SER A 197 3.15 -6.05 18.47
C SER A 197 3.57 -7.50 18.29
N GLU A 198 2.98 -8.40 19.08
CA GLU A 198 3.36 -9.82 19.13
C GLU A 198 2.64 -10.67 18.07
N THR A 199 1.53 -10.18 17.51
CA THR A 199 0.75 -10.93 16.52
C THR A 199 1.45 -10.92 15.15
N PRO A 200 1.76 -12.08 14.56
CA PRO A 200 2.35 -12.16 13.23
C PRO A 200 1.48 -11.47 12.16
N LEU A 201 2.09 -10.57 11.39
CA LEU A 201 1.48 -9.88 10.26
C LEU A 201 2.02 -10.42 8.93
N ALA A 202 1.17 -11.11 8.17
CA ALA A 202 1.44 -11.52 6.80
C ALA A 202 0.94 -10.44 5.82
N ASN A 203 1.87 -9.73 5.18
CA ASN A 203 1.54 -8.76 4.13
C ASN A 203 1.30 -9.48 2.80
N CYS A 204 0.03 -9.70 2.45
CA CYS A 204 -0.37 -10.37 1.21
C CYS A 204 -0.49 -9.37 0.04
N GLN A 205 0.57 -8.61 -0.20
CA GLN A 205 0.70 -7.64 -1.30
C GLN A 205 1.87 -8.05 -2.19
N THR A 206 1.70 -7.98 -3.51
CA THR A 206 2.75 -8.25 -4.53
C THR A 206 3.42 -6.96 -4.98
#